data_AF-A0A7X8X520-F1
#
_entry.id   AF-A0A7X8X520-F1
#
_cell.length_a   1.000
_cell.length_b   1.000
_cell.length_c   1.000
_cell.angle_alpha   90.00
_cell.angle_beta   90.00
_cell.angle_gamma   90.00
#
_symmetry.space_group_name_H-M   'P 1'
#
loop_
_entity.id
_entity.type
_entity.pdbx_description
1 polymer ?
#
loop_
_entity_poly.entity_id
_entity_poly.type
_entity_poly.pdbx_seq_one_letter_code
_entity_poly.pdbx_strand_id
1 'polypeptide(L)' 'MGIKLINIGFGNIVSANRIIAIVSPESAPIKRNIQEARDRGMLIDATYGRRTRAVIITDSDHI' A
#
# COMPACT_ATOMS: atom_id res chain seq x y z
N MET A 1 6.20 -21.91 -8.28
CA MET A 1 5.36 -21.43 -7.16
C MET A 1 4.21 -20.62 -7.73
N GLY A 2 2.97 -20.90 -7.31
CA GLY A 2 1.80 -20.14 -7.77
C GLY A 2 1.75 -18.71 -7.23
N ILE A 3 0.98 -17.85 -7.88
CA ILE A 3 0.73 -16.49 -7.40
C ILE A 3 -0.09 -16.59 -6.11
N LYS A 4 0.44 -16.07 -5.00
CA LYS A 4 -0.28 -15.98 -3.73
C LYS A 4 -0.94 -14.61 -3.66
N LEU A 5 -2.26 -14.59 -3.56
CA LEU A 5 -3.08 -13.38 -3.47
C LEU A 5 -3.53 -13.15 -2.02
N ILE A 6 -3.52 -11.89 -1.57
CA ILE A 6 -3.96 -11.49 -0.23
C ILE A 6 -5.03 -10.41 -0.36
N ASN A 7 -6.15 -10.58 0.34
CA ASN A 7 -7.17 -9.55 0.47
C ASN A 7 -6.69 -8.45 1.42
N ILE A 8 -6.80 -7.19 1.00
CA ILE A 8 -6.37 -6.01 1.77
C ILE A 8 -7.54 -5.09 2.16
N GLY A 9 -8.77 -5.61 2.10
CA GLY A 9 -10.00 -4.90 2.42
C GLY A 9 -10.77 -4.43 1.19
N PHE A 10 -12.08 -4.23 1.34
CA PHE A 10 -12.98 -3.69 0.30
C PHE A 10 -12.97 -4.42 -1.05
N GLY A 11 -12.63 -5.71 -1.05
CA GLY A 11 -12.49 -6.49 -2.28
C GLY A 11 -11.19 -6.24 -3.04
N ASN A 12 -10.29 -5.41 -2.52
CA ASN A 12 -8.96 -5.22 -3.09
C ASN A 12 -8.06 -6.41 -2.74
N ILE A 13 -7.22 -6.79 -3.70
CA ILE A 13 -6.34 -7.95 -3.61
C ILE A 13 -4.95 -7.53 -4.11
N VAL A 14 -3.91 -8.00 -3.43
CA VAL A 14 -2.51 -7.77 -3.82
C VAL A 14 -1.76 -9.09 -3.97
N SER A 15 -0.73 -9.12 -4.82
CA SER A 15 0.22 -10.24 -4.89
C SER A 15 1.13 -10.22 -3.67
N ALA A 16 1.03 -11.25 -2.83
CA ALA A 16 1.84 -11.38 -1.60
C ALA A 16 3.34 -11.32 -1.88
N ASN A 17 3.76 -11.88 -3.02
CA ASN A 17 5.17 -12.00 -3.39
C ASN A 17 5.79 -10.66 -3.78
N ARG A 18 4.99 -9.61 -3.97
CA ARG A 18 5.45 -8.27 -4.36
C ARG A 18 5.43 -7.28 -3.20
N ILE A 19 5.00 -7.68 -2.02
CA ILE A 19 5.01 -6.83 -0.82
C ILE A 19 6.42 -6.85 -0.22
N ILE A 20 7.03 -5.68 -0.08
CA ILE A 20 8.32 -5.49 0.61
C ILE A 20 8.09 -5.17 2.08
N ALA A 21 7.10 -4.33 2.39
CA ALA A 21 6.80 -3.94 3.77
C ALA A 21 5.32 -3.58 3.96
N ILE A 22 4.83 -3.76 5.19
CA ILE A 22 3.54 -3.25 5.66
C ILE A 22 3.83 -2.38 6.89
N VAL A 23 3.51 -1.10 6.80
CA VAL A 23 3.87 -0.11 7.83
C VAL A 23 2.66 0.67 8.31
N SER A 24 2.76 1.26 9.50
CA SER A 24 1.72 2.10 10.07
C SER A 24 1.74 3.50 9.42
N PRO A 25 0.58 4.09 9.08
CA PRO A 25 0.48 5.43 8.49
C PRO A 25 0.74 6.57 9.49
N GLU A 26 0.98 6.27 10.77
CA GLU A 26 0.97 7.28 11.84
C GLU A 26 2.24 8.15 11.87
N SER A 27 3.39 7.65 11.38
CA SER A 27 4.66 8.37 11.46
C SER A 27 4.80 9.44 10.36
N ALA A 28 5.46 10.56 10.69
CA ALA A 28 5.69 11.65 9.73
C ALA A 28 6.45 11.22 8.45
N PRO A 29 7.48 10.35 8.51
CA PRO A 29 8.14 9.84 7.30
C PRO A 29 7.21 9.03 6.40
N ILE A 30 6.31 8.21 6.96
CA ILE A 30 5.36 7.44 6.15
C ILE A 30 4.32 8.36 5.50
N LYS A 31 3.82 9.36 6.22
CA LYS A 31 2.93 10.37 5.63
C LYS A 31 3.58 11.11 4.45
N ARG A 32 4.88 11.43 4.56
CA ARG A 32 5.64 12.00 3.44
C ARG A 32 5.76 11.04 2.25
N ASN A 33 6.09 9.77 2.49
CA ASN A 33 6.15 8.76 1.43
C ASN A 33 4.81 8.60 0.69
N ILE A 34 3.68 8.58 1.41
CA ILE A 34 2.35 8.52 0.79
C ILE A 34 2.12 9.74 -0.13
N GLN A 35 2.50 10.94 0.32
CA GLN A 35 2.35 12.15 -0.47
C GLN A 35 3.26 12.12 -1.70
N GLU A 36 4.52 11.74 -1.56
CA GLU A 36 5.46 11.62 -2.68
C GLU A 36 4.99 10.58 -3.71
N ALA A 37 4.46 9.43 -3.27
CA ALA A 37 3.87 8.44 -4.15
C ALA A 37 2.63 8.98 -4.87
N ARG A 38 1.80 9.78 -4.20
CA ARG A 38 0.66 10.45 -4.85
C ARG A 38 1.13 11.40 -5.94
N ASP A 39 2.13 12.22 -5.65
CA ASP A 39 2.66 13.22 -6.58
C ASP A 39 3.33 12.55 -7.80
N ARG A 40 3.94 11.37 -7.60
CA ARG A 40 4.50 10.52 -8.67
C ARG A 40 3.47 9.67 -9.42
N GLY A 41 2.20 9.64 -9.00
CA GLY A 41 1.18 8.76 -9.57
C GLY A 41 1.33 7.26 -9.21
N MET A 42 2.08 6.96 -8.15
CA MET A 42 2.37 5.60 -7.65
C MET A 42 1.48 5.16 -6.48
N LEU A 43 0.71 6.07 -5.89
CA LEU A 43 -0.19 5.75 -4.78
C LEU A 43 -1.46 5.05 -5.28
N ILE A 44 -1.73 3.87 -4.74
CA ILE A 44 -2.99 3.15 -4.95
C ILE A 44 -3.84 3.23 -3.67
N ASP A 45 -4.84 4.12 -3.67
CA ASP A 45 -5.72 4.28 -2.52
C ASP A 45 -6.76 3.17 -2.44
N ALA A 46 -6.48 2.17 -1.61
CA ALA A 46 -7.38 1.05 -1.31
C ALA A 46 -8.28 1.29 -0.08
N THR A 47 -8.33 2.51 0.47
CA THR A 47 -8.98 2.78 1.78
C THR A 47 -10.48 3.02 1.69
N TYR A 48 -11.01 3.30 0.49
CA TYR A 48 -12.44 3.60 0.24
C TYR A 48 -12.94 4.75 1.13
N GLY A 49 -12.10 5.76 1.36
CA GLY A 49 -12.41 6.92 2.20
C GLY A 49 -12.46 6.62 3.71
N ARG A 50 -12.10 5.40 4.14
CA ARG A 50 -12.01 5.04 5.56
C ARG A 50 -10.63 5.37 6.12
N ARG A 51 -10.50 5.35 7.45
CA ARG A 51 -9.22 5.56 8.12
C ARG A 51 -8.18 4.53 7.63
N THR A 52 -7.05 5.02 7.12
CA THR A 52 -5.89 4.20 6.75
C THR A 52 -5.39 3.42 7.96
N ARG A 53 -5.34 2.10 7.84
CA ARG A 53 -4.86 1.19 8.90
C ARG A 53 -3.43 0.71 8.67
N ALA A 54 -3.02 0.64 7.42
CA ALA A 54 -1.72 0.18 6.98
C ALA A 54 -1.37 0.82 5.64
N VAL A 55 -0.09 0.87 5.35
CA VAL A 55 0.50 1.28 4.07
C VAL A 55 1.30 0.09 3.56
N ILE A 56 1.14 -0.27 2.29
CA ILE A 56 1.77 -1.44 1.70
C ILE A 56 2.81 -0.96 0.70
N ILE A 57 4.08 -1.28 0.93
CA ILE A 57 5.16 -0.92 0.01
C ILE A 57 5.43 -2.13 -0.87
N THR A 58 5.38 -1.93 -2.18
CA THR A 58 5.65 -2.99 -3.16
C THR A 58 7.05 -2.89 -3.76
N ASP A 59 7.49 -3.97 -4.41
CA ASP A 59 8.74 -4.05 -5.18
C ASP A 59 8.78 -3.13 -6.41
N SER A 60 7.66 -2.48 -6.72
CA SER A 60 7.45 -1.64 -7.90
C SER A 60 7.28 -0.15 -7.55
N ASP A 61 7.70 0.25 -6.35
CA ASP A 61 7.50 1.58 -5.75
C ASP A 61 6.04 2.00 -5.51
N HIS A 62 5.04 1.19 -5.90
CA HIS A 62 3.65 1.47 -5.56
C HIS A 62 3.45 1.37 -4.04
N ILE A 63 2.67 2.32 -3.53
CA ILE A 63 2.29 2.50 -2.12
C ILE A 63 0.77 2.38 -1.95
#